data_AF-A0A7G9QJQ6-F1
#
_entry.id   AF-A0A7G9QJQ6-F1
#
_cell.length_a   1.000
_cell.length_b   1.000
_cell.length_c   1.000
_cell.angle_alpha   90.00
_cell.angle_beta   90.00
_cell.angle_gamma   90.00
#
_symmetry.space_group_name_H-M   'P 1'
#
loop_
_entity.id
_entity.type
_entity.pdbx_description
1 polymer ?
#
loop_
_entity_poly.entity_id
_entity_poly.type
_entity_poly.pdbx_seq_one_letter_code
_entity_poly.pdbx_strand_id
1 'polypeptide(L)'
;MIPYSYSLHKIDNTTDFGFSADDYSRFKFGDDLVARSFGKDLADGFIRYYLVDNLITDQIVVISSPYSFIPTATFAMKNYFVSQLNRWLVENGGLAVQETKVHRTITYKEDYGELSAEERLSLIGNDSFHIDKDFLTGKTLLFLDDIKITGSHERMILKMAKEYGLKNEMHMLYFAELVNKNIHPNVENLLNYHQIKSIFDLEEIIDSGNFCFNTRIVKYILNTTSSSFTIFLERRTTDFINQLYDLSLGNNYHTIEAYSENLHLIKDYIKNNNYKLI
;
A
#
# COMPACT_ATOMS: atom_id res chain seq x y z
N MET A 1 7.00 24.49 7.46
CA MET A 1 6.48 23.70 8.59
C MET A 1 7.09 22.32 8.47
N ILE A 2 7.68 21.79 9.55
CA ILE A 2 8.24 20.44 9.57
C ILE A 2 7.08 19.52 9.96
N PRO A 3 6.76 18.46 9.19
CA PRO A 3 5.69 17.54 9.57
C PRO A 3 6.03 16.83 10.87
N TYR A 4 5.03 16.51 11.67
CA TYR A 4 5.20 15.55 12.77
C TYR A 4 5.31 14.15 12.17
N SER A 5 6.22 13.32 12.69
CA SER A 5 6.40 11.95 12.22
C SER A 5 6.26 10.97 13.38
N TYR A 6 5.43 9.96 13.17
CA TYR A 6 5.18 8.90 14.13
C TYR A 6 5.33 7.55 13.42
N SER A 7 5.98 6.60 14.10
CA SER A 7 5.86 5.20 13.71
C SER A 7 5.64 4.35 14.95
N LEU A 8 4.80 3.33 14.80
CA LEU A 8 4.47 2.43 15.91
C LEU A 8 5.67 1.56 16.28
N HIS A 9 6.28 0.91 15.30
CA HIS A 9 7.46 0.07 15.48
C HIS A 9 8.74 0.78 15.02
N LYS A 10 9.83 0.55 15.75
CA LYS A 10 11.17 1.05 15.44
C LYS A 10 12.09 -0.14 15.17
N ILE A 11 12.49 -0.31 13.91
CA ILE A 11 13.38 -1.38 13.49
C ILE A 11 14.82 -0.93 13.73
N ASP A 12 15.44 -1.51 14.76
CA ASP A 12 16.83 -1.24 15.13
C ASP A 12 17.77 -2.45 14.93
N ASN A 13 17.21 -3.62 14.65
CA ASN A 13 17.92 -4.86 14.36
C ASN A 13 17.16 -5.70 13.31
N THR A 14 17.76 -6.81 12.84
CA THR A 14 17.17 -7.68 11.79
C THR A 14 16.59 -8.99 12.33
N THR A 15 16.49 -9.13 13.65
CA THR A 15 16.03 -10.36 14.32
C THR A 15 14.69 -10.17 15.04
N ASP A 16 14.40 -8.96 15.51
CA ASP A 16 13.15 -8.56 16.14
C ASP A 16 12.74 -7.19 15.57
N PHE A 17 11.63 -7.19 14.83
CA PHE A 17 11.07 -5.99 14.21
C PHE A 17 10.02 -5.31 15.10
N GLY A 18 9.65 -5.93 16.23
CA GLY A 18 8.48 -5.54 17.03
C GLY A 18 7.14 -6.00 16.45
N PHE A 19 7.15 -6.70 15.32
CA PHE A 19 6.00 -7.33 14.66
C PHE A 19 6.44 -8.60 13.91
N SER A 20 5.48 -9.45 13.54
CA SER A 20 5.75 -10.68 12.78
C SER A 20 6.14 -10.37 11.33
N ALA A 21 7.30 -10.84 10.89
CA ALA A 21 7.74 -10.70 9.50
C ALA A 21 6.85 -11.49 8.53
N ASP A 22 6.31 -12.63 8.97
CA ASP A 22 5.32 -13.40 8.20
C ASP A 22 4.05 -12.58 8.00
N ASP A 23 3.51 -12.00 9.08
CA ASP A 23 2.32 -11.15 8.99
C ASP A 23 2.56 -9.97 8.06
N TYR A 24 3.71 -9.30 8.16
CA TYR A 24 4.05 -8.23 7.24
C TYR A 24 4.10 -8.71 5.79
N SER A 25 4.72 -9.86 5.51
CA SER A 25 4.71 -10.44 4.16
C SER A 25 3.27 -10.70 3.67
N ARG A 26 2.42 -11.35 4.47
CA ARG A 26 1.00 -11.62 4.15
C ARG A 26 0.21 -10.34 3.91
N PHE A 27 0.41 -9.32 4.73
CA PHE A 27 -0.20 -8.01 4.58
C PHE A 27 0.13 -7.40 3.21
N LYS A 28 1.40 -7.43 2.80
CA LYS A 28 1.83 -6.93 1.48
C LYS A 28 1.21 -7.73 0.34
N PHE A 29 0.87 -8.99 0.59
CA PHE A 29 0.21 -9.91 -0.33
C PHE A 29 -1.31 -10.08 -0.13
N GLY A 30 -1.96 -9.15 0.60
CA GLY A 30 -3.41 -8.98 0.54
C GLY A 30 -4.20 -9.68 1.63
N ASP A 31 -3.55 -10.10 2.72
CA ASP A 31 -4.25 -10.60 3.90
C ASP A 31 -4.92 -9.44 4.66
N ASP A 32 -6.25 -9.31 4.50
CA ASP A 32 -7.03 -8.24 5.13
C ASP A 32 -7.18 -8.41 6.64
N LEU A 33 -7.02 -9.63 7.18
CA LEU A 33 -7.01 -9.83 8.64
C LEU A 33 -5.76 -9.22 9.26
N VAL A 34 -4.61 -9.37 8.61
CA VAL A 34 -3.38 -8.71 9.06
C VAL A 34 -3.51 -7.19 8.90
N ALA A 35 -4.03 -6.72 7.75
CA ALA A 35 -4.29 -5.28 7.54
C ALA A 35 -5.18 -4.68 8.64
N ARG A 36 -6.17 -5.46 9.12
CA ARG A 36 -7.03 -5.10 10.25
C ARG A 36 -6.28 -4.96 11.56
N SER A 37 -5.39 -5.90 11.88
CA SER A 37 -4.57 -5.80 13.09
C SER A 37 -3.68 -4.55 13.00
N PHE A 38 -2.89 -4.44 11.94
CA PHE A 38 -1.93 -3.34 11.78
C PHE A 38 -2.61 -1.97 11.80
N GLY A 39 -3.77 -1.84 11.15
CA GLY A 39 -4.51 -0.58 11.12
C GLY A 39 -5.03 -0.17 12.50
N LYS A 40 -5.52 -1.12 13.30
CA LYS A 40 -5.96 -0.87 14.68
C LYS A 40 -4.79 -0.55 15.59
N ASP A 41 -3.72 -1.33 15.51
CA ASP A 41 -2.52 -1.15 16.34
C ASP A 41 -1.88 0.23 16.08
N LEU A 42 -1.81 0.64 14.81
CA LEU A 42 -1.31 1.96 14.43
C LEU A 42 -2.20 3.09 14.98
N ALA A 43 -3.52 2.93 14.92
CA ALA A 43 -4.47 3.91 15.46
C ALA A 43 -4.36 4.01 16.98
N ASP A 44 -4.38 2.88 17.68
CA ASP A 44 -4.29 2.82 19.14
C ASP A 44 -2.96 3.37 19.65
N GLY A 45 -1.86 3.10 18.93
CA GLY A 45 -0.56 3.69 19.20
C GLY A 45 -0.56 5.21 19.03
N PHE A 46 -1.03 5.71 17.88
CA PHE A 46 -1.09 7.14 17.62
C PHE A 46 -2.01 7.87 18.61
N ILE A 47 -3.15 7.27 18.97
CA ILE A 47 -4.04 7.79 19.99
C ILE A 47 -3.30 7.93 21.33
N ARG A 48 -2.73 6.82 21.80
CA ARG A 48 -2.10 6.73 23.12
C ARG A 48 -0.92 7.68 23.28
N TYR A 49 -0.07 7.78 22.27
CA TYR A 49 1.20 8.49 22.36
C TYR A 49 1.17 9.91 21.79
N TYR A 50 0.09 10.31 21.12
CA TYR A 50 -0.05 11.64 20.56
C TYR A 50 -1.40 12.29 20.88
N LEU A 51 -2.52 11.70 20.45
CA LEU A 51 -3.82 12.40 20.49
C LEU A 51 -4.40 12.59 21.89
N VAL A 52 -4.09 11.73 22.85
CA VAL A 52 -4.53 11.90 24.25
C VAL A 52 -4.05 13.25 24.81
N ASP A 53 -2.82 13.63 24.51
CA ASP A 53 -2.22 14.89 24.98
C ASP A 53 -2.37 16.04 23.97
N ASN A 54 -2.65 15.72 22.70
CA ASN A 54 -2.68 16.65 21.58
C ASN A 54 -3.94 16.42 20.73
N LEU A 55 -5.12 16.59 21.34
CA LEU A 55 -6.38 16.42 20.62
C LEU A 55 -6.45 17.42 19.45
N ILE A 56 -6.52 16.90 18.24
CA ILE A 56 -6.66 17.70 17.03
C ILE A 56 -8.12 18.17 16.94
N THR A 57 -8.34 19.48 17.03
CA THR A 57 -9.67 20.10 16.96
C THR A 57 -10.10 20.42 15.53
N ASP A 58 -9.13 20.58 14.62
CA ASP A 58 -9.40 20.81 13.21
C ASP A 58 -9.92 19.54 12.53
N GLN A 59 -10.65 19.70 11.42
CA GLN A 59 -11.09 18.55 10.64
C GLN A 59 -9.89 17.74 10.14
N ILE A 60 -9.83 16.47 10.53
CA ILE A 60 -8.79 15.53 10.09
C ILE A 60 -9.14 14.99 8.70
N VAL A 61 -8.11 14.86 7.84
CA VAL A 61 -8.17 14.10 6.58
C VAL A 61 -7.10 13.01 6.61
N VAL A 62 -7.53 11.75 6.50
CA VAL A 62 -6.62 10.60 6.39
C VAL A 62 -6.36 10.29 4.91
N ILE A 63 -5.08 10.13 4.57
CA ILE A 63 -4.59 9.97 3.20
C ILE A 63 -3.65 8.77 3.15
N SER A 64 -4.00 7.73 2.40
CA SER A 64 -3.10 6.59 2.19
C SER A 64 -2.01 6.91 1.16
N SER A 65 -0.98 6.06 1.11
CA SER A 65 0.01 6.01 0.02
C SER A 65 -0.65 6.18 -1.38
N PRO A 66 -0.07 6.98 -2.29
CA PRO A 66 -0.65 7.22 -3.62
C PRO A 66 -0.78 5.94 -4.46
N TYR A 67 -1.85 5.88 -5.26
CA TYR A 67 -2.05 4.79 -6.24
C TYR A 67 -2.82 5.27 -7.46
N SER A 68 -2.70 4.51 -8.56
CA SER A 68 -3.46 4.76 -9.79
C SER A 68 -4.84 4.11 -9.70
N PHE A 69 -5.10 2.98 -10.33
CA PHE A 69 -6.39 2.28 -10.24
C PHE A 69 -6.43 1.29 -9.08
N ILE A 70 -5.44 0.39 -8.99
CA ILE A 70 -5.40 -0.65 -7.96
C ILE A 70 -4.84 -0.08 -6.64
N PRO A 71 -5.54 -0.22 -5.49
CA PRO A 71 -5.04 0.21 -4.18
C PRO A 71 -3.75 -0.49 -3.73
N THR A 72 -3.07 0.10 -2.74
CA THR A 72 -1.93 -0.53 -2.04
C THR A 72 -2.39 -1.36 -0.85
N ALA A 73 -1.53 -2.19 -0.26
CA ALA A 73 -1.81 -2.87 1.00
C ALA A 73 -2.12 -1.86 2.13
N THR A 74 -1.39 -0.74 2.17
CA THR A 74 -1.64 0.39 3.08
C THR A 74 -3.07 0.91 3.01
N PHE A 75 -3.74 0.85 1.85
CA PHE A 75 -5.13 1.27 1.74
C PHE A 75 -6.08 0.42 2.60
N ALA A 76 -5.88 -0.90 2.62
CA ALA A 76 -6.65 -1.81 3.48
C ALA A 76 -6.39 -1.50 4.97
N MET A 77 -5.12 -1.36 5.35
CA MET A 77 -4.73 -0.95 6.71
C MET A 77 -5.38 0.38 7.12
N LYS A 78 -5.39 1.37 6.22
CA LYS A 78 -5.99 2.69 6.43
C LYS A 78 -7.48 2.60 6.73
N ASN A 79 -8.25 1.69 6.12
CA ASN A 79 -9.68 1.53 6.41
C ASN A 79 -9.92 1.20 7.89
N TYR A 80 -9.07 0.32 8.43
CA TYR A 80 -9.15 -0.10 9.83
C TYR A 80 -8.62 0.95 10.79
N PHE A 81 -7.53 1.64 10.41
CA PHE A 81 -7.04 2.81 11.14
C PHE A 81 -8.13 3.89 11.28
N VAL A 82 -8.77 4.27 10.17
CA VAL A 82 -9.86 5.26 10.14
C VAL A 82 -11.02 4.84 11.03
N SER A 83 -11.44 3.57 10.93
CA SER A 83 -12.56 3.06 11.73
C SER A 83 -12.25 3.09 13.22
N GLN A 84 -11.02 2.74 13.62
CA GLN A 84 -10.59 2.76 15.01
C GLN A 84 -10.44 4.19 15.53
N LEU A 85 -9.80 5.07 14.75
CA LEU A 85 -9.61 6.47 15.09
C LEU A 85 -10.95 7.22 15.24
N ASN A 86 -11.91 6.98 14.34
CA ASN A 86 -13.22 7.62 14.40
C ASN A 86 -13.99 7.29 15.68
N ARG A 87 -13.92 6.04 16.15
CA ARG A 87 -14.56 5.63 17.40
C ARG A 87 -14.01 6.45 18.57
N TRP A 88 -12.69 6.51 18.68
CA TRP A 88 -12.04 7.28 19.73
C TRP A 88 -12.31 8.79 19.62
N LEU A 89 -12.22 9.37 18.42
CA LEU A 89 -12.46 10.80 18.21
C LEU A 89 -13.87 11.19 18.64
N VAL A 90 -14.90 10.48 18.18
CA VAL A 90 -16.30 10.80 18.51
C VAL A 90 -16.57 10.65 20.01
N GLU A 91 -16.00 9.62 20.65
CA GLU A 91 -16.12 9.43 22.11
C GLU A 91 -15.44 10.54 22.93
N ASN A 92 -14.42 11.20 22.35
CA ASN A 92 -13.65 12.26 23.01
C ASN A 92 -13.99 13.66 22.47
N GLY A 93 -15.14 13.83 21.81
CA GLY A 93 -15.65 15.13 21.36
C GLY A 93 -14.98 15.69 20.10
N GLY A 94 -14.18 14.88 19.40
CA GLY A 94 -13.57 15.18 18.11
C GLY A 94 -14.51 14.92 16.92
N LEU A 95 -14.08 15.38 15.74
CA LEU A 95 -14.80 15.18 14.48
C LEU A 95 -14.41 13.83 13.86
N ALA A 96 -15.36 13.14 13.23
CA ALA A 96 -15.05 12.00 12.38
C ALA A 96 -14.13 12.46 11.23
N VAL A 97 -13.13 11.64 10.91
CA VAL A 97 -12.17 11.94 9.85
C VAL A 97 -12.84 11.94 8.49
N GLN A 98 -12.31 12.76 7.59
CA GLN A 98 -12.58 12.67 6.17
C GLN A 98 -11.44 11.91 5.49
N GLU A 99 -11.65 11.47 4.26
CA GLU A 99 -10.65 10.74 3.49
C GLU A 99 -10.51 11.37 2.11
N THR A 100 -9.29 11.35 1.59
CA THR A 100 -9.03 11.64 0.18
C THR A 100 -7.87 10.79 -0.31
N LYS A 101 -7.59 10.89 -1.61
CA LYS A 101 -6.57 10.11 -2.29
C LYS A 101 -5.60 11.04 -3.01
N VAL A 102 -4.31 10.71 -2.93
CA VAL A 102 -3.33 11.22 -3.89
C VAL A 102 -3.39 10.36 -5.15
N HIS A 103 -3.81 10.96 -6.25
CA HIS A 103 -3.84 10.31 -7.55
C HIS A 103 -2.44 10.26 -8.15
N ARG A 104 -2.03 9.09 -8.62
CA ARG A 104 -0.77 8.89 -9.35
C ARG A 104 -1.05 8.62 -10.82
N THR A 105 -0.39 9.34 -11.71
CA THR A 105 -0.66 9.28 -13.16
C THR A 105 0.09 8.16 -13.87
N ILE A 106 1.25 7.71 -13.38
CA ILE A 106 2.11 6.72 -14.06
C ILE A 106 2.33 5.49 -13.17
N THR A 107 2.28 4.29 -13.77
CA THR A 107 2.62 3.02 -13.14
C THR A 107 3.81 2.39 -13.86
N TYR A 108 4.99 2.37 -13.22
CA TYR A 108 6.19 1.74 -13.79
C TYR A 108 6.26 0.24 -13.46
N LYS A 109 6.94 -0.52 -14.33
CA LYS A 109 7.26 -1.95 -14.16
C LYS A 109 8.25 -2.19 -13.01
N GLU A 110 9.27 -1.35 -12.90
CA GLU A 110 10.45 -1.62 -12.08
C GLU A 110 10.12 -1.64 -10.59
N ASP A 111 10.37 -2.78 -9.95
CA ASP A 111 10.31 -2.91 -8.50
C ASP A 111 11.37 -1.99 -7.91
N TYR A 112 10.92 -1.09 -7.01
CA TYR A 112 11.79 -0.14 -6.33
C TYR A 112 13.02 -0.80 -5.68
N GLY A 113 12.97 -2.10 -5.36
CA GLY A 113 14.01 -2.86 -4.69
C GLY A 113 15.35 -3.00 -5.44
N GLU A 114 15.37 -2.98 -6.77
CA GLU A 114 16.59 -3.24 -7.56
C GLU A 114 17.29 -1.98 -8.09
N LEU A 115 16.64 -0.82 -8.00
CA LEU A 115 17.16 0.44 -8.53
C LEU A 115 18.15 1.13 -7.58
N SER A 116 19.18 1.75 -8.14
CA SER A 116 20.08 2.65 -7.40
C SER A 116 19.35 3.87 -6.84
N ALA A 117 19.97 4.57 -5.89
CA ALA A 117 19.37 5.78 -5.29
C ALA A 117 19.11 6.89 -6.34
N GLU A 118 19.95 7.00 -7.35
CA GLU A 118 19.86 7.98 -8.44
C GLU A 118 18.76 7.63 -9.45
N GLU A 119 18.64 6.35 -9.84
CA GLU A 119 17.54 5.87 -10.69
C GLU A 119 16.18 6.00 -10.00
N ARG A 120 16.12 5.72 -8.68
CA ARG A 120 14.92 5.98 -7.88
C ARG A 120 14.52 7.46 -7.92
N LEU A 121 15.48 8.38 -7.85
CA LEU A 121 15.23 9.83 -7.87
C LEU A 121 14.72 10.34 -9.23
N SER A 122 15.23 9.80 -10.35
CA SER A 122 14.82 10.22 -11.70
C SER A 122 13.39 9.77 -12.04
N LEU A 123 13.01 8.54 -11.66
CA LEU A 123 11.66 8.02 -11.84
C LEU A 123 10.63 8.74 -10.95
N ILE A 124 10.99 9.02 -9.69
CA ILE A 124 10.15 9.85 -8.78
C ILE A 124 10.00 11.28 -9.34
N GLY A 125 10.98 11.78 -10.10
CA GLY A 125 10.94 13.08 -10.75
C GLY A 125 9.85 13.22 -11.82
N ASN A 126 9.48 12.12 -12.48
CA ASN A 126 8.48 12.08 -13.56
C ASN A 126 7.07 11.67 -13.09
N ASP A 127 6.91 11.21 -11.84
CA ASP A 127 5.60 10.93 -11.28
C ASP A 127 4.82 12.25 -11.08
N SER A 128 3.68 12.36 -11.75
CA SER A 128 2.70 13.41 -11.48
C SER A 128 1.73 12.95 -10.40
N PHE A 129 1.63 13.73 -9.32
CA PHE A 129 0.69 13.51 -8.23
C PHE A 129 -0.39 14.59 -8.26
N HIS A 130 -1.64 14.19 -8.06
CA HIS A 130 -2.77 15.10 -7.96
C HIS A 130 -3.53 14.91 -6.66
N ILE A 131 -3.83 16.02 -6.00
CA ILE A 131 -4.64 16.07 -4.79
C ILE A 131 -5.51 17.33 -4.82
N ASP A 132 -6.73 17.21 -4.29
CA ASP A 132 -7.67 18.34 -4.21
C ASP A 132 -7.24 19.31 -3.09
N LYS A 133 -6.48 20.33 -3.46
CA LYS A 133 -6.00 21.36 -2.53
C LYS A 133 -7.14 22.13 -1.85
N ASP A 134 -8.20 22.44 -2.59
CA ASP A 134 -9.28 23.28 -2.07
C ASP A 134 -10.03 22.52 -0.98
N PHE A 135 -10.30 21.22 -1.22
CA PHE A 135 -10.82 20.32 -0.21
C PHE A 135 -9.94 20.27 1.04
N LEU A 136 -8.62 20.29 0.92
CA LEU A 136 -7.72 20.21 2.07
C LEU A 136 -7.62 21.49 2.90
N THR A 137 -8.09 22.64 2.42
CA THR A 137 -7.82 23.93 3.08
C THR A 137 -8.34 23.96 4.53
N GLY A 138 -7.45 24.33 5.47
CA GLY A 138 -7.79 24.47 6.90
C GLY A 138 -7.96 23.14 7.67
N LYS A 139 -7.48 22.02 7.10
CA LYS A 139 -7.59 20.69 7.70
C LYS A 139 -6.24 20.18 8.21
N THR A 140 -6.24 19.20 9.11
CA THR A 140 -5.03 18.47 9.51
C THR A 140 -4.90 17.19 8.70
N LEU A 141 -3.73 16.97 8.10
CA LEU A 141 -3.51 15.85 7.17
C LEU A 141 -2.75 14.73 7.88
N LEU A 142 -3.30 13.52 7.88
CA LEU A 142 -2.61 12.32 8.32
C LEU A 142 -2.25 11.47 7.08
N PHE A 143 -0.98 11.44 6.72
CA PHE A 143 -0.46 10.58 5.67
C PHE A 143 -0.04 9.24 6.26
N LEU A 144 -0.58 8.15 5.72
CA LEU A 144 -0.30 6.79 6.16
C LEU A 144 0.55 6.05 5.13
N ASP A 145 1.60 5.40 5.61
CA ASP A 145 2.35 4.40 4.86
C ASP A 145 2.67 3.19 5.75
N ASP A 146 3.05 2.07 5.15
CA ASP A 146 3.32 0.85 5.91
C ASP A 146 4.70 0.87 6.57
N ILE A 147 5.75 1.23 5.84
CA ILE A 147 7.11 1.24 6.40
C ILE A 147 7.95 2.39 5.87
N LYS A 148 8.67 3.05 6.77
CA LYS A 148 9.67 4.08 6.43
C LYS A 148 11.07 3.47 6.47
N ILE A 149 11.65 3.23 5.30
CA ILE A 149 13.03 2.70 5.18
C ILE A 149 14.03 3.82 4.91
N THR A 150 13.90 4.49 3.76
CA THR A 150 14.80 5.59 3.37
C THR A 150 14.16 6.98 3.47
N GLY A 151 12.85 7.03 3.79
CA GLY A 151 12.05 8.26 3.75
C GLY A 151 11.79 8.83 2.35
N SER A 152 11.99 8.04 1.28
CA SER A 152 11.72 8.46 -0.10
C SER A 152 10.27 8.88 -0.30
N HIS A 153 9.32 8.10 0.24
CA HIS A 153 7.88 8.41 0.18
C HIS A 153 7.55 9.73 0.89
N GLU A 154 8.11 9.93 2.09
CA GLU A 154 7.95 11.18 2.85
C GLU A 154 8.45 12.40 2.05
N ARG A 155 9.65 12.31 1.46
CA ARG A 155 10.22 13.39 0.63
C ARG A 155 9.33 13.70 -0.57
N MET A 156 8.76 12.67 -1.18
CA MET A 156 7.84 12.82 -2.32
C MET A 156 6.54 13.52 -1.91
N ILE A 157 5.92 13.13 -0.79
CA ILE A 157 4.72 13.80 -0.25
C ILE A 157 5.03 15.26 0.09
N LEU A 158 6.17 15.53 0.72
CA LEU A 158 6.58 16.90 1.05
C LEU A 158 6.88 17.76 -0.18
N LYS A 159 7.46 17.16 -1.24
CA LYS A 159 7.63 17.82 -2.54
C LYS A 159 6.28 18.19 -3.13
N MET A 160 5.33 17.24 -3.20
CA MET A 160 3.96 17.49 -3.66
C MET A 160 3.28 18.58 -2.84
N ALA A 161 3.33 18.50 -1.51
CA ALA A 161 2.73 19.50 -0.63
C ALA A 161 3.30 20.91 -0.89
N LYS A 162 4.62 21.01 -1.15
CA LYS A 162 5.28 22.28 -1.51
C LYS A 162 4.82 22.79 -2.88
N GLU A 163 4.73 21.93 -3.88
CA GLU A 163 4.31 22.29 -5.24
C GLU A 163 2.86 22.76 -5.29
N TYR A 164 1.97 22.11 -4.54
CA TYR A 164 0.57 22.53 -4.39
C TYR A 164 0.43 23.72 -3.42
N GLY A 165 1.49 24.11 -2.72
CA GLY A 165 1.46 25.20 -1.75
C GLY A 165 0.54 24.93 -0.56
N LEU A 166 0.46 23.67 -0.12
CA LEU A 166 -0.29 23.27 1.07
C LEU A 166 0.30 23.95 2.31
N LYS A 167 -0.58 24.41 3.20
CA LYS A 167 -0.23 25.10 4.46
C LYS A 167 -0.69 24.34 5.69
N ASN A 168 -1.25 23.17 5.49
CA ASN A 168 -1.82 22.31 6.50
C ASN A 168 -0.76 21.86 7.52
N GLU A 169 -1.23 21.61 8.73
CA GLU A 169 -0.51 20.72 9.63
C GLU A 169 -0.51 19.31 9.04
N MET A 170 0.65 18.66 9.04
CA MET A 170 0.86 17.35 8.42
C MET A 170 1.52 16.40 9.40
N HIS A 171 0.94 15.20 9.48
CA HIS A 171 1.44 14.06 10.25
C HIS A 171 1.80 12.94 9.29
N MET A 172 3.01 12.42 9.40
CA MET A 172 3.49 11.25 8.66
C MET A 172 3.46 10.04 9.59
N LEU A 173 2.52 9.14 9.38
CA LEU A 173 2.27 7.97 10.21
C LEU A 173 2.71 6.70 9.49
N TYR A 174 3.50 5.89 10.18
CA TYR A 174 4.03 4.63 9.65
C TYR A 174 3.75 3.48 10.60
N PHE A 175 3.46 2.28 10.08
CA PHE A 175 3.40 1.09 10.94
C PHE A 175 4.79 0.78 11.50
N ALA A 176 5.84 0.85 10.67
CA ALA A 176 7.23 0.67 11.10
C ALA A 176 8.20 1.70 10.50
N GLU A 177 9.34 1.94 11.17
CA GLU A 177 10.43 2.78 10.68
C GLU A 177 11.78 2.12 10.92
N LEU A 178 12.63 2.08 9.89
CA LEU A 178 14.04 1.70 10.01
C LEU A 178 14.84 2.84 10.65
N VAL A 179 15.11 2.74 11.94
CA VAL A 179 15.86 3.77 12.67
C VAL A 179 17.36 3.52 12.69
N ASN A 180 17.79 2.26 12.59
CA ASN A 180 19.21 1.92 12.55
C ASN A 180 19.78 2.05 11.13
N LYS A 181 20.55 3.13 10.93
CA LYS A 181 21.20 3.48 9.66
C LYS A 181 22.27 2.47 9.20
N ASN A 182 22.71 1.56 10.06
CA ASN A 182 23.68 0.52 9.70
C ASN A 182 23.01 -0.69 9.04
N ILE A 183 21.69 -0.82 9.12
CA ILE A 183 20.94 -1.88 8.44
C ILE A 183 20.72 -1.47 6.99
N HIS A 184 21.02 -2.38 6.08
CA HIS A 184 20.84 -2.13 4.66
C HIS A 184 19.34 -1.98 4.31
N PRO A 185 18.93 -1.01 3.48
CA PRO A 185 17.53 -0.80 3.07
C PRO A 185 16.83 -2.03 2.46
N ASN A 186 17.59 -3.03 2.00
CA ASN A 186 17.07 -4.31 1.51
C ASN A 186 16.29 -5.12 2.58
N VAL A 187 16.34 -4.71 3.86
CA VAL A 187 15.47 -5.26 4.90
C VAL A 187 13.99 -5.16 4.53
N GLU A 188 13.58 -4.15 3.75
CA GLU A 188 12.21 -4.05 3.25
C GLU A 188 11.84 -5.23 2.36
N ASN A 189 12.77 -5.64 1.48
CA ASN A 189 12.54 -6.76 0.57
C ASN A 189 12.48 -8.09 1.33
N LEU A 190 13.37 -8.25 2.33
CA LEU A 190 13.34 -9.38 3.25
C LEU A 190 11.97 -9.51 3.92
N LEU A 191 11.42 -8.40 4.44
CA LEU A 191 10.11 -8.36 5.07
C LEU A 191 8.97 -8.63 4.06
N ASN A 192 8.99 -7.95 2.91
CA ASN A 192 7.97 -8.11 1.87
C ASN A 192 7.79 -9.58 1.47
N TYR A 193 8.90 -10.29 1.26
CA TYR A 193 8.91 -11.67 0.78
C TYR A 193 9.24 -12.68 1.90
N HIS A 194 9.05 -12.34 3.18
CA HIS A 194 9.47 -13.22 4.28
C HIS A 194 8.78 -14.59 4.20
N GLN A 195 7.46 -14.60 4.00
CA GLN A 195 6.67 -15.83 3.86
C GLN A 195 6.41 -16.19 2.40
N ILE A 196 6.11 -15.21 1.54
CA ILE A 196 5.74 -15.45 0.15
C ILE A 196 7.00 -15.55 -0.72
N LYS A 197 7.29 -16.74 -1.24
CA LYS A 197 8.48 -17.04 -2.07
C LYS A 197 8.12 -17.37 -3.51
N SER A 198 6.89 -17.84 -3.75
CA SER A 198 6.36 -18.26 -5.03
C SER A 198 4.90 -17.85 -5.20
N ILE A 199 4.40 -17.87 -6.45
CA ILE A 199 2.99 -17.63 -6.75
C ILE A 199 2.05 -18.60 -6.02
N PHE A 200 2.52 -19.82 -5.71
CA PHE A 200 1.71 -20.84 -5.05
C PHE A 200 1.53 -20.56 -3.55
N ASP A 201 2.43 -19.81 -2.93
CA ASP A 201 2.29 -19.38 -1.53
C ASP A 201 1.11 -18.39 -1.37
N LEU A 202 0.65 -17.78 -2.47
CA LEU A 202 -0.53 -16.93 -2.46
C LEU A 202 -1.84 -17.72 -2.30
N GLU A 203 -1.86 -19.02 -2.61
CA GLU A 203 -3.08 -19.83 -2.53
C GLU A 203 -3.68 -19.80 -1.11
N GLU A 204 -2.84 -19.91 -0.08
CA GLU A 204 -3.29 -19.85 1.31
C GLU A 204 -3.95 -18.50 1.66
N ILE A 205 -3.37 -17.39 1.19
CA ILE A 205 -3.93 -16.05 1.44
C ILE A 205 -5.24 -15.89 0.66
N ILE A 206 -5.26 -16.26 -0.62
CA ILE A 206 -6.43 -16.13 -1.50
C ILE A 206 -7.60 -16.96 -0.97
N ASP A 207 -7.32 -18.19 -0.52
CA ASP A 207 -8.33 -19.14 -0.08
C ASP A 207 -8.77 -18.93 1.39
N SER A 208 -8.12 -18.00 2.10
CA SER A 208 -8.46 -17.64 3.50
C SER A 208 -9.85 -17.01 3.67
N GLY A 209 -10.47 -16.56 2.58
CA GLY A 209 -11.74 -15.80 2.60
C GLY A 209 -11.60 -14.32 3.00
N ASN A 210 -10.38 -13.85 3.26
CA ASN A 210 -10.09 -12.45 3.64
C ASN A 210 -9.10 -11.79 2.67
N PHE A 211 -8.99 -12.32 1.46
CA PHE A 211 -8.08 -11.80 0.45
C PHE A 211 -8.57 -10.48 -0.15
N CYS A 212 -7.66 -9.52 -0.28
CA CYS A 212 -7.89 -8.25 -0.97
C CYS A 212 -6.81 -8.00 -2.01
N PHE A 213 -7.22 -7.81 -3.27
CA PHE A 213 -6.30 -7.40 -4.32
C PHE A 213 -5.64 -6.06 -3.99
N ASN A 214 -4.34 -5.99 -4.28
CA ASN A 214 -3.57 -4.76 -4.26
C ASN A 214 -2.56 -4.77 -5.41
N THR A 215 -1.97 -3.60 -5.68
CA THR A 215 -1.06 -3.38 -6.81
C THR A 215 0.13 -4.35 -6.84
N ARG A 216 0.68 -4.73 -5.68
CA ARG A 216 1.84 -5.65 -5.59
C ARG A 216 1.45 -7.06 -6.00
N ILE A 217 0.32 -7.56 -5.53
CA ILE A 217 -0.12 -8.93 -5.84
C ILE A 217 -0.37 -9.08 -7.34
N VAL A 218 -1.07 -8.11 -7.95
CA VAL A 218 -1.34 -8.16 -9.39
C VAL A 218 -0.04 -8.15 -10.19
N LYS A 219 0.90 -7.27 -9.84
CA LYS A 219 2.24 -7.28 -10.47
C LYS A 219 2.98 -8.59 -10.26
N TYR A 220 2.97 -9.14 -9.06
CA TYR A 220 3.68 -10.37 -8.71
C TYR A 220 3.14 -11.57 -9.50
N ILE A 221 1.81 -11.68 -9.57
CA ILE A 221 1.12 -12.71 -10.37
C ILE A 221 1.49 -12.55 -11.86
N LEU A 222 1.38 -11.34 -12.43
CA LEU A 222 1.68 -11.10 -13.85
C LEU A 222 3.15 -11.25 -14.22
N ASN A 223 4.08 -11.08 -13.28
CA ASN A 223 5.51 -11.19 -13.50
C ASN A 223 6.06 -12.62 -13.28
N THR A 224 5.20 -13.57 -12.94
CA THR A 224 5.57 -14.97 -12.75
C THR A 224 5.82 -15.66 -14.09
N THR A 225 6.67 -16.70 -14.13
CA THR A 225 6.88 -17.50 -15.34
C THR A 225 5.56 -18.09 -15.87
N SER A 226 5.37 -18.09 -17.19
CA SER A 226 4.14 -18.53 -17.86
C SER A 226 3.70 -19.95 -17.50
N SER A 227 4.65 -20.85 -17.24
CA SER A 227 4.37 -22.22 -16.77
C SER A 227 3.70 -22.24 -15.40
N SER A 228 4.33 -21.60 -14.41
CA SER A 228 3.77 -21.47 -13.05
C SER A 228 2.47 -20.66 -13.05
N PHE A 229 2.41 -19.62 -13.87
CA PHE A 229 1.21 -18.79 -14.04
C PHE A 229 0.02 -19.61 -14.55
N THR A 230 0.23 -20.45 -15.57
CA THR A 230 -0.84 -21.32 -16.12
C THR A 230 -1.38 -22.28 -15.07
N ILE A 231 -0.49 -22.96 -14.34
CA ILE A 231 -0.87 -23.89 -13.26
C ILE A 231 -1.66 -23.15 -12.17
N PHE A 232 -1.19 -21.97 -11.78
CA PHE A 232 -1.88 -21.13 -10.81
C PHE A 232 -3.28 -20.75 -11.30
N LEU A 233 -3.40 -20.29 -12.56
CA LEU A 233 -4.66 -19.86 -13.16
C LEU A 233 -5.70 -20.99 -13.19
N GLU A 234 -5.30 -22.22 -13.51
CA GLU A 234 -6.18 -23.40 -13.53
C GLU A 234 -6.81 -23.73 -12.17
N ARG A 235 -6.18 -23.28 -11.06
CA ARG A 235 -6.66 -23.50 -9.69
C ARG A 235 -7.50 -22.35 -9.15
N ARG A 236 -7.67 -21.26 -9.92
CA ARG A 236 -8.43 -20.08 -9.49
C ARG A 236 -9.84 -20.12 -10.05
N THR A 237 -10.75 -19.45 -9.36
CA THR A 237 -12.14 -19.31 -9.81
C THR A 237 -12.23 -18.35 -10.99
N THR A 238 -13.28 -18.50 -11.80
CA THR A 238 -13.55 -17.58 -12.92
C THR A 238 -13.67 -16.12 -12.44
N ASP A 239 -14.27 -15.89 -11.26
CA ASP A 239 -14.40 -14.55 -10.69
C ASP A 239 -13.05 -13.93 -10.35
N PHE A 240 -12.16 -14.70 -9.72
CA PHE A 240 -10.80 -14.24 -9.43
C PHE A 240 -10.05 -13.85 -10.70
N ILE A 241 -10.17 -14.67 -11.75
CA ILE A 241 -9.48 -14.47 -13.03
C ILE A 241 -9.99 -13.22 -13.76
N ASN A 242 -11.31 -13.03 -13.81
CA ASN A 242 -11.89 -11.81 -14.38
C ASN A 242 -11.47 -10.58 -13.57
N GLN A 243 -11.52 -10.64 -12.24
CA GLN A 243 -11.10 -9.53 -11.39
C GLN A 243 -9.61 -9.20 -11.59
N LEU A 244 -8.72 -10.19 -11.66
CA LEU A 244 -7.30 -10.00 -11.97
C LEU A 244 -7.13 -9.29 -13.31
N TYR A 245 -7.87 -9.71 -14.34
CA TYR A 245 -7.82 -9.10 -15.67
C TYR A 245 -8.28 -7.64 -15.65
N ASP A 246 -9.44 -7.37 -15.06
CA ASP A 246 -10.04 -6.04 -14.99
C ASP A 246 -9.16 -5.06 -14.21
N LEU A 247 -8.60 -5.50 -13.08
CA LEU A 247 -7.64 -4.71 -12.31
C LEU A 247 -6.39 -4.39 -13.14
N SER A 248 -5.87 -5.38 -13.87
CA SER A 248 -4.70 -5.19 -14.72
C SER A 248 -4.98 -4.21 -15.86
N LEU A 249 -6.15 -4.28 -16.48
CA LEU A 249 -6.57 -3.32 -17.50
C LEU A 249 -6.73 -1.91 -16.93
N GLY A 250 -7.40 -1.77 -15.79
CA GLY A 250 -7.62 -0.48 -15.13
C GLY A 250 -6.32 0.21 -14.71
N ASN A 251 -5.29 -0.56 -14.36
CA ASN A 251 -3.95 -0.04 -14.09
C ASN A 251 -3.06 0.09 -15.34
N ASN A 252 -3.62 -0.06 -16.55
CA ASN A 252 -2.92 -0.01 -17.84
C ASN A 252 -1.78 -1.02 -18.00
N TYR A 253 -1.81 -2.16 -17.31
CA TYR A 253 -0.73 -3.16 -17.40
C TYR A 253 -0.63 -3.85 -18.76
N HIS A 254 -1.67 -3.76 -19.58
CA HIS A 254 -1.63 -4.20 -20.98
C HIS A 254 -0.65 -3.41 -21.87
N THR A 255 -0.18 -2.24 -21.43
CA THR A 255 0.84 -1.46 -22.14
C THR A 255 2.27 -1.82 -21.71
N ILE A 256 2.43 -2.68 -20.69
CA ILE A 256 3.73 -3.09 -20.15
C ILE A 256 4.09 -4.45 -20.76
N GLU A 257 5.12 -4.45 -21.60
CA GLU A 257 5.57 -5.64 -22.36
C GLU A 257 5.80 -6.87 -21.46
N ALA A 258 6.37 -6.67 -20.27
CA ALA A 258 6.65 -7.73 -19.32
C ALA A 258 5.43 -8.52 -18.83
N TYR A 259 4.26 -7.91 -18.88
CA TYR A 259 3.01 -8.55 -18.45
C TYR A 259 2.21 -9.10 -19.62
N SER A 260 2.63 -8.82 -20.87
CA SER A 260 1.87 -9.14 -22.08
C SER A 260 1.56 -10.63 -22.20
N GLU A 261 2.55 -11.50 -21.96
CA GLU A 261 2.40 -12.95 -22.10
C GLU A 261 1.32 -13.49 -21.15
N ASN A 262 1.43 -13.21 -19.85
CA ASN A 262 0.45 -13.68 -18.86
C ASN A 262 -0.92 -13.01 -19.04
N LEU A 263 -0.98 -11.75 -19.48
CA LEU A 263 -2.25 -11.10 -19.82
C LEU A 263 -2.94 -11.76 -21.02
N HIS A 264 -2.17 -12.22 -22.02
CA HIS A 264 -2.72 -12.99 -23.14
C HIS A 264 -3.29 -14.32 -22.67
N LEU A 265 -2.60 -15.03 -21.77
CA LEU A 265 -3.10 -16.28 -21.19
C LEU A 265 -4.43 -16.07 -20.44
N ILE A 266 -4.56 -15.01 -19.64
CA ILE A 266 -5.83 -14.68 -18.97
C ILE A 266 -6.95 -14.43 -20.00
N LYS A 267 -6.66 -13.61 -21.01
CA LYS A 267 -7.63 -13.27 -22.06
C LYS A 267 -8.13 -14.50 -22.81
N ASP A 268 -7.24 -15.42 -23.14
CA ASP A 268 -7.58 -16.65 -23.85
C ASP A 268 -8.34 -17.62 -22.95
N TYR A 269 -7.98 -17.71 -21.67
CA TYR A 269 -8.74 -18.47 -20.67
C TYR A 269 -10.19 -17.98 -20.54
N ILE A 270 -10.40 -16.66 -20.44
CA ILE A 270 -11.74 -16.06 -20.34
C ILE A 270 -12.55 -16.34 -21.60
N LYS A 271 -11.98 -16.16 -22.80
CA LYS A 271 -12.66 -16.46 -24.07
C LYS A 271 -13.09 -17.92 -24.12
N ASN A 272 -12.18 -18.85 -23.84
CA ASN A 272 -12.45 -20.29 -23.98
C ASN A 272 -13.48 -20.81 -22.97
N ASN A 273 -13.57 -20.22 -21.77
CA ASN A 273 -14.61 -20.60 -20.81
C ASN A 273 -15.98 -19.99 -21.13
N ASN A 274 -16.05 -18.81 -21.75
CA ASN A 274 -17.32 -18.25 -22.23
C ASN A 274 -17.95 -19.11 -23.34
N TYR A 275 -17.14 -19.81 -24.15
CA TYR A 275 -17.64 -20.75 -25.17
C TYR A 275 -18.07 -22.12 -24.62
N LYS A 276 -17.79 -22.44 -23.35
CA LYS A 276 -18.28 -23.68 -22.70
C LYS A 276 -19.68 -23.53 -22.09
N LEU A 277 -20.22 -22.30 -22.07
CA LEU A 277 -21.53 -21.97 -21.50
C LEU A 277 -22.63 -21.80 -22.58
N ILE A 278 -22.35 -22.16 -23.84
CA ILE A 278 -23.30 -22.12 -24.98
C ILE A 278 -23.55 -23.55 -25.48
#